data_AF-A0A1I0GE02-F1
#
_entry.id   AF-A0A1I0GE02-F1
#
_cell.length_a   1.000
_cell.length_b   1.000
_cell.length_c   1.000
_cell.angle_alpha   90.00
_cell.angle_beta   90.00
_cell.angle_gamma   90.00
#
_symmetry.space_group_name_H-M   'P 1'
#
loop_
_entity.id
_entity.type
_entity.pdbx_description
1 polymer ?
#
loop_
_entity_poly.entity_id
_entity_poly.type
_entity_poly.pdbx_seq_one_letter_code
_entity_poly.pdbx_strand_id
1 'polypeptide(L)' 'MLKQITQEELNKILNLHEKWLNNEYGGARADLIDANLINANLSNADLSNADLSYADLS' A
#
# COMPACT_ATOMS: atom_id res chain seq x y z
N MET A 1 9.77 15.82 0.86
CA MET A 1 8.30 16.00 0.73
C MET A 1 7.72 14.61 0.62
N LEU A 2 6.68 14.28 1.37
CA LEU A 2 6.02 12.97 1.27
C LEU A 2 5.58 12.72 -0.17
N LYS A 3 5.68 11.47 -0.63
CA LYS A 3 5.25 11.11 -1.97
C LYS A 3 3.73 11.00 -1.98
N GLN A 4 3.05 11.92 -2.65
CA GLN A 4 1.63 11.76 -2.92
C GLN A 4 1.44 10.54 -3.83
N ILE A 5 0.74 9.53 -3.32
CA ILE A 5 0.30 8.40 -4.13
C ILE A 5 -1.11 8.67 -4.63
N THR A 6 -1.37 8.34 -5.88
CA THR A 6 -2.74 8.36 -6.41
C THR A 6 -3.50 7.11 -5.97
N GLN A 7 -4.83 7.16 -5.99
CA GLN A 7 -5.63 5.97 -5.69
C GLN A 7 -5.34 4.83 -6.68
N GLU A 8 -5.04 5.14 -7.94
CA GLU A 8 -4.72 4.12 -8.94
C GLU A 8 -3.40 3.41 -8.62
N GLU A 9 -2.36 4.17 -8.27
CA GLU A 9 -1.07 3.62 -7.84
C GLU A 9 -1.21 2.81 -6.55
N LEU A 10 -1.96 3.34 -5.58
CA LEU A 10 -2.25 2.62 -4.34
C LEU A 10 -2.96 1.30 -4.62
N ASN A 11 -4.00 1.27 -5.46
CA ASN A 11 -4.70 0.05 -5.83
C ASN A 11 -3.77 -0.99 -6.46
N LYS A 12 -2.80 -0.56 -7.29
CA LYS A 12 -1.79 -1.46 -7.86
C LYS A 12 -0.93 -2.08 -6.76
N ILE A 13 -0.47 -1.28 -5.81
CA ILE A 13 0.31 -1.77 -4.66
C ILE A 13 -0.50 -2.76 -3.83
N LEU A 14 -1.75 -2.41 -3.50
CA LEU A 14 -2.64 -3.27 -2.71
C LEU A 14 -2.91 -4.61 -3.41
N ASN A 15 -3.16 -4.61 -4.72
CA ASN A 15 -3.36 -5.83 -5.49
C ASN A 15 -2.10 -6.71 -5.53
N LEU A 16 -0.91 -6.11 -5.62
CA LEU A 16 0.35 -6.87 -5.54
C LEU A 16 0.56 -7.43 -4.13
N HIS A 17 0.16 -6.69 -3.11
CA HIS A 17 0.28 -7.13 -1.72
C HIS A 17 -0.67 -8.27 -1.37
N GLU A 18 -1.91 -8.22 -1.85
CA GLU A 18 -2.88 -9.30 -1.71
C GLU A 18 -2.34 -10.60 -2.34
N LYS A 19 -1.81 -10.53 -3.57
CA LYS A 19 -1.15 -11.68 -4.19
C LYS A 19 0.00 -12.22 -3.33
N TRP A 20 0.79 -11.34 -2.73
CA TRP A 20 1.89 -11.75 -1.86
C TRP A 20 1.38 -12.48 -0.60
N LEU A 21 0.32 -11.97 0.02
CA LEU A 21 -0.32 -12.62 1.19
C LEU A 21 -0.88 -14.00 0.84
N ASN A 22 -1.43 -14.14 -0.38
CA ASN A 22 -2.00 -15.39 -0.86
C ASN A 22 -0.96 -16.39 -1.42
N ASN A 23 0.35 -16.06 -1.37
CA ASN A 23 1.41 -16.83 -2.03
C ASN A 23 1.21 -17.01 -3.54
N GLU A 24 0.55 -16.04 -4.18
CA GLU A 24 0.34 -16.01 -5.62
C GLU A 24 1.58 -15.50 -6.37
N TYR A 25 1.80 -16.04 -7.55
CA TYR A 25 2.92 -15.62 -8.40
C TYR A 25 2.79 -14.15 -8.81
N GLY A 26 3.91 -13.42 -8.69
CA GLY A 26 3.98 -11.99 -9.04
C GLY A 26 3.42 -11.06 -7.96
N GLY A 27 3.15 -11.55 -6.75
CA GLY A 27 2.88 -10.70 -5.60
C GLY A 27 4.13 -9.99 -5.08
N ALA A 28 3.93 -8.81 -4.49
CA ALA A 28 4.97 -8.05 -3.81
C ALA A 28 4.43 -7.45 -2.51
N ARG A 29 5.21 -7.53 -1.44
CA ARG A 29 4.92 -6.86 -0.17
C ARG A 29 4.73 -5.36 -0.42
N ALA A 30 3.68 -4.77 0.15
CA ALA A 30 3.44 -3.33 0.04
C ALA A 30 4.56 -2.53 0.73
N ASP A 31 5.18 -1.64 -0.04
CA ASP A 31 6.11 -0.62 0.43
C ASP A 31 5.42 0.74 0.25
N LEU A 32 5.07 1.35 1.38
CA LEU A 32 4.39 2.63 1.49
C LEU A 32 5.22 3.60 2.35
N ILE A 33 6.55 3.42 2.39
CA ILE A 33 7.47 4.30 3.13
C ILE A 33 7.36 5.74 2.59
N ASP A 34 7.29 6.71 3.50
CA ASP A 34 7.16 8.15 3.19
C ASP A 34 5.96 8.50 2.27
N ALA A 35 4.95 7.63 2.18
CA ALA A 35 3.76 7.86 1.37
C ALA A 35 2.79 8.82 2.05
N ASN A 36 2.26 9.79 1.30
CA ASN A 36 1.09 10.56 1.72
C ASN A 36 -0.17 9.78 1.35
N LEU A 37 -0.83 9.21 2.36
CA LEU A 37 -2.07 8.43 2.27
C LEU A 37 -3.27 9.21 2.82
N ILE A 38 -3.14 10.52 3.04
CA ILE A 38 -4.25 11.38 3.44
C ILE A 38 -5.38 11.27 2.41
N ASN A 39 -6.60 11.01 2.89
CA ASN A 39 -7.80 10.75 2.07
C ASN A 39 -7.71 9.53 1.13
N ALA A 40 -6.69 8.69 1.24
CA ALA A 40 -6.61 7.47 0.45
C ALA A 40 -7.65 6.44 0.91
N ASN A 41 -8.30 5.77 -0.03
CA ASN A 41 -9.20 4.68 0.30
C ASN A 41 -8.40 3.39 0.53
N LEU A 42 -8.26 3.02 1.80
CA LEU A 42 -7.65 1.76 2.27
C LEU A 42 -8.71 0.76 2.74
N SER A 43 -9.99 0.98 2.44
CA SER A 43 -11.07 0.13 2.94
C SER A 43 -10.89 -1.32 2.47
N ASN A 44 -10.95 -2.26 3.41
CA ASN A 44 -10.76 -3.70 3.20
C ASN A 44 -9.35 -4.11 2.73
N ALA A 45 -8.37 -3.20 2.71
CA ALA A 45 -6.99 -3.55 2.40
C ALA A 45 -6.36 -4.33 3.56
N ASP A 46 -5.91 -5.55 3.30
CA ASP A 46 -5.03 -6.25 4.23
C ASP A 46 -3.60 -5.71 4.04
N LEU A 47 -3.15 -4.89 4.99
CA LEU A 47 -1.80 -4.34 5.06
C LEU A 47 -0.91 -5.13 6.03
N SER A 48 -1.27 -6.38 6.34
CA SER A 48 -0.47 -7.25 7.20
C SER A 48 0.93 -7.40 6.65
N ASN A 49 1.92 -7.05 7.46
CA ASN A 49 3.32 -6.98 7.07
C ASN A 49 3.63 -5.89 6.03
N ALA A 50 2.76 -4.95 5.66
CA ALA A 50 3.19 -3.81 4.84
C ALA A 50 4.25 -2.96 5.57
N ASP A 51 5.14 -2.28 4.83
CA ASP A 51 5.98 -1.23 5.43
C ASP A 51 5.31 0.14 5.25
N LEU A 52 4.93 0.74 6.38
CA LEU A 52 4.25 2.04 6.47
C LEU A 52 5.14 3.07 7.19
N SER A 53 6.45 2.81 7.28
CA SER A 53 7.36 3.71 8.01
C SER A 53 7.29 5.11 7.43
N TYR A 54 7.05 6.11 8.28
CA TYR A 54 6.92 7.52 7.88
C TYR A 54 5.76 7.85 6.92
N ALA A 55 4.83 6.91 6.70
CA ALA A 55 3.61 7.21 5.97
C ALA A 55 2.73 8.19 6.76
N ASP A 56 2.12 9.14 6.05
CA ASP A 56 1.16 10.06 6.62
C ASP A 56 -0.26 9.56 6.33
N LEU A 57 -0.99 9.30 7.40
CA LEU A 57 -2.35 8.74 7.41
C LEU A 57 -3.37 9.73 8.00
N SER A 58 -2.93 10.93 8.43
CA SER A 58 -3.67 11.85 9.31
C SER A 58 -4.14 13.15 8.67
#